data_AF-A0A8E2H964-F1
#
_entry.id   AF-A0A8E2H964-F1
#
_cell.length_a   1.000
_cell.length_b   1.000
_cell.length_c   1.000
_cell.angle_alpha   90.00
_cell.angle_beta   90.00
_cell.angle_gamma   90.00
#
_symmetry.space_group_name_H-M   'P 1'
#
loop_
_entity.id
_entity.type
_entity.pdbx_description
1 polymer ?
#
loop_
_entity_poly.entity_id
_entity_poly.type
_entity_poly.pdbx_seq_one_letter_code
_entity_poly.pdbx_strand_id
1 'polypeptide(L)'
;MHKAKVAVLISGGGTNMAALLYASRAPECPFEIVLVASNNPEAGGLKLAAAEGVPTFALPHKGMARADHDMAMDAAIRASGAEYVALAGYMRILTAEFVSGWAGRMLNIHPSLLPKYKGLHTHERAIEAGDSHGGVTVHLVTPELDDGPILGQTPVAIIPGDTAESLAGRVLFAEHQLYARCLTELVTRPYRADWLLARVSELAAALPEVEARESHGSPAWSIKGGKFFAYFNDRHHGEQHIALLVKTSGQDEMNALIDADPEVWFRPAYYGASGWAGLILNRADVDWDQVSDWLARSWRSVAPKRLTRLMDVADQF
;
A
#
# COMPACT_ATOMS: atom_id res chain seq x y z
N MET A 1 11.07 7.58 13.78
CA MET A 1 10.57 6.85 12.60
C MET A 1 9.81 7.85 11.75
N HIS A 2 10.04 7.87 10.43
CA HIS A 2 9.24 8.71 9.54
C HIS A 2 7.78 8.22 9.61
N LYS A 3 6.84 9.12 9.90
CA LYS A 3 5.42 8.79 9.92
C LYS A 3 4.84 9.02 8.53
N ALA A 4 4.12 8.04 8.01
CA ALA A 4 3.42 8.18 6.74
C ALA A 4 2.34 9.27 6.86
N LYS A 5 2.26 10.14 5.85
CA LYS A 5 1.33 11.26 5.84
C LYS A 5 -0.01 10.84 5.24
N VAL A 6 -1.09 10.98 6.00
CA VAL A 6 -2.42 10.50 5.60
C VAL A 6 -3.41 11.65 5.49
N ALA A 7 -4.11 11.74 4.35
CA ALA A 7 -5.30 12.55 4.22
C ALA A 7 -6.56 11.70 4.47
N VAL A 8 -7.50 12.20 5.25
CA VAL A 8 -8.77 11.52 5.55
C VAL A 8 -9.92 12.25 4.89
N LEU A 9 -10.73 11.55 4.10
CA LEU A 9 -11.91 12.11 3.42
C LEU A 9 -13.17 11.70 4.15
N ILE A 10 -14.05 12.66 4.42
CA ILE A 10 -15.31 12.47 5.16
C ILE A 10 -16.49 13.18 4.48
N SER A 11 -17.73 12.75 4.77
CA SER A 11 -18.94 13.51 4.39
C SER A 11 -19.85 13.89 5.56
N GLY A 12 -19.63 13.34 6.77
CA GLY A 12 -20.55 13.44 7.90
C GLY A 12 -19.86 13.57 9.26
N GLY A 13 -20.36 12.83 10.26
CA GLY A 13 -19.95 12.95 11.66
C GLY A 13 -18.48 12.61 11.95
N GLY A 14 -17.82 11.82 11.10
CA GLY A 14 -16.38 11.61 11.15
C GLY A 14 -15.89 10.71 12.29
N THR A 15 -16.70 9.75 12.77
CA THR A 15 -16.31 8.82 13.85
C THR A 15 -15.11 7.94 13.46
N ASN A 16 -15.10 7.39 12.25
CA ASN A 16 -13.94 6.66 11.70
C ASN A 16 -12.71 7.56 11.55
N MET A 17 -12.90 8.82 11.13
CA MET A 17 -11.80 9.80 11.07
C MET A 17 -11.23 10.07 12.47
N ALA A 18 -12.09 10.25 13.47
CA ALA A 18 -11.68 10.43 14.86
C ALA A 18 -10.88 9.23 15.37
N ALA A 19 -11.32 8.01 15.08
CA ALA A 19 -10.61 6.79 15.45
C ALA A 19 -9.19 6.75 14.86
N LEU A 20 -9.04 7.05 13.57
CA LEU A 20 -7.72 7.15 12.92
C LEU A 20 -6.87 8.28 13.53
N LEU A 21 -7.48 9.44 13.79
CA LEU A 21 -6.80 10.59 14.38
C LEU A 21 -6.25 10.26 15.76
N TYR A 22 -7.05 9.69 16.65
CA TYR A 22 -6.59 9.34 18.00
C TYR A 22 -5.56 8.19 17.96
N ALA A 23 -5.71 7.22 17.06
CA ALA A 23 -4.69 6.19 16.85
C ALA A 23 -3.34 6.82 16.42
N SER A 24 -3.37 7.85 15.56
CA SER A 24 -2.16 8.56 15.10
C SER A 24 -1.36 9.25 16.20
N ARG A 25 -2.00 9.52 17.35
CA ARG A 25 -1.36 10.16 18.52
C ARG A 25 -0.52 9.20 19.35
N ALA A 26 -0.66 7.89 19.16
CA ALA A 26 0.20 6.94 19.84
C ALA A 26 1.67 7.14 19.43
N PRO A 27 2.65 7.08 20.36
CA PRO A 27 4.07 7.31 20.08
C PRO A 27 4.61 6.39 18.97
N GLU A 28 4.20 5.13 18.98
CA GLU A 28 4.59 4.07 18.04
C GLU A 28 3.77 4.05 16.74
N CYS A 29 2.75 4.92 16.61
CA CYS A 29 1.93 4.92 15.40
C CYS A 29 2.78 5.34 14.18
N PRO A 30 2.78 4.54 13.09
CA PRO A 30 3.63 4.80 11.92
C PRO A 30 3.02 5.81 10.95
N PHE A 31 1.90 6.46 11.30
CA PHE A 31 1.27 7.47 10.45
C PHE A 31 0.84 8.71 11.25
N GLU A 32 0.64 9.81 10.53
CA GLU A 32 0.04 11.04 11.02
C GLU A 32 -1.06 11.53 10.07
N ILE A 33 -2.08 12.19 10.62
CA ILE A 33 -3.14 12.79 9.82
C ILE A 33 -2.74 14.23 9.47
N VAL A 34 -2.46 14.48 8.19
CA VAL A 34 -2.00 15.80 7.70
C VAL A 34 -3.13 16.66 7.13
N LEU A 35 -4.25 16.03 6.79
CA LEU A 35 -5.42 16.72 6.24
C LEU A 35 -6.70 15.93 6.55
N VAL A 36 -7.75 16.65 6.95
CA VAL A 36 -9.13 16.14 6.90
C VAL A 36 -9.90 16.93 5.86
N ALA A 37 -10.31 16.26 4.79
CA ALA A 37 -11.01 16.87 3.67
C ALA A 37 -12.48 16.42 3.61
N SER A 38 -13.38 17.31 3.19
CA SER A 38 -14.79 16.97 3.02
C SER A 38 -15.44 17.57 1.79
N ASN A 39 -16.33 16.79 1.18
CA ASN A 39 -17.27 17.26 0.15
C ASN A 39 -18.50 17.98 0.74
N ASN A 40 -18.59 18.10 2.07
CA ASN A 40 -19.65 18.76 2.81
C ASN A 40 -19.03 19.71 3.86
N PRO A 41 -19.08 21.05 3.65
CA PRO A 41 -18.53 22.02 4.60
C PRO A 41 -19.12 21.96 6.00
N GLU A 42 -20.34 21.42 6.14
CA GLU A 42 -21.01 21.26 7.44
C GLU A 42 -20.74 19.90 8.11
N ALA A 43 -19.82 19.09 7.56
CA ALA A 43 -19.46 17.80 8.14
C ALA A 43 -18.94 17.98 9.57
N GLY A 44 -19.60 17.34 10.55
CA GLY A 44 -19.24 17.43 11.97
C GLY A 44 -17.78 17.04 12.24
N GLY A 45 -17.23 16.10 11.47
CA GLY A 45 -15.84 15.69 11.59
C GLY A 45 -14.82 16.80 11.30
N LEU A 46 -15.16 17.82 10.49
CA LEU A 46 -14.27 18.96 10.24
C LEU A 46 -14.04 19.79 11.50
N LYS A 47 -15.10 20.01 12.29
CA LYS A 47 -15.02 20.76 13.55
C LYS A 47 -14.12 20.03 14.56
N LEU A 48 -14.26 18.70 14.64
CA LEU A 48 -13.40 17.86 15.47
C LEU A 48 -11.94 17.94 15.01
N ALA A 49 -11.66 17.76 13.73
CA ALA A 49 -10.30 17.81 13.19
C ALA A 49 -9.63 19.16 13.47
N ALA A 50 -10.34 20.27 13.25
CA ALA A 50 -9.85 21.61 13.54
C ALA A 50 -9.58 21.83 15.04
N ALA A 51 -10.46 21.33 15.92
CA ALA A 51 -10.26 21.41 17.38
C ALA A 51 -9.03 20.62 17.84
N GLU A 52 -8.71 19.52 17.15
CA GLU A 52 -7.51 18.70 17.36
C GLU A 52 -6.26 19.23 16.63
N GLY A 53 -6.35 20.42 16.02
CA GLY A 53 -5.23 21.09 15.35
C GLY A 53 -4.82 20.48 14.00
N VAL A 54 -5.68 19.67 13.39
CA VAL A 54 -5.44 19.08 12.06
C VAL A 54 -5.94 20.05 10.97
N PRO A 55 -5.13 20.33 9.94
CA PRO A 55 -5.59 21.12 8.79
C PRO A 55 -6.84 20.52 8.15
N THR A 56 -7.78 21.39 7.76
CA THR A 56 -9.04 20.97 7.13
C THR A 56 -9.23 21.62 5.77
N PHE A 57 -9.80 20.88 4.83
CA PHE A 57 -10.26 21.40 3.54
C PHE A 57 -11.72 21.01 3.31
N ALA A 58 -12.54 21.94 2.85
CA ALA A 58 -13.93 21.67 2.54
C ALA A 58 -14.35 22.32 1.23
N LEU A 59 -14.93 21.53 0.35
CA LEU A 59 -15.46 21.99 -0.93
C LEU A 59 -16.81 21.34 -1.21
N PRO A 60 -17.92 22.09 -1.25
CA PRO A 60 -19.22 21.51 -1.54
C PRO A 60 -19.25 20.98 -2.98
N HIS A 61 -19.64 19.72 -3.13
CA HIS A 61 -19.73 19.08 -4.45
C HIS A 61 -21.00 19.43 -5.24
N LYS A 62 -21.96 20.14 -4.61
CA LYS A 62 -23.25 20.50 -5.23
C LYS A 62 -23.03 21.51 -6.35
N GLY A 63 -23.55 21.20 -7.54
CA GLY A 63 -23.42 22.08 -8.71
C GLY A 63 -22.07 22.00 -9.43
N MET A 64 -21.15 21.12 -9.00
CA MET A 64 -19.87 20.89 -9.67
C MET A 64 -19.90 19.59 -10.48
N ALA A 65 -19.24 19.59 -11.64
CA ALA A 65 -18.94 18.36 -12.33
C ALA A 65 -18.05 17.46 -11.45
N ARG A 66 -18.15 16.14 -11.63
CA ARG A 66 -17.41 15.19 -10.79
C ARG A 66 -15.91 15.36 -10.90
N ALA A 67 -15.41 15.44 -12.14
CA ALA A 67 -13.99 15.62 -12.42
C ALA A 67 -13.43 16.92 -11.79
N ASP A 68 -14.14 18.04 -11.90
CA ASP A 68 -13.69 19.32 -11.34
C ASP A 68 -13.59 19.28 -9.81
N HIS A 69 -14.56 18.63 -9.16
CA HIS A 69 -14.55 18.46 -7.70
C HIS A 69 -13.40 17.54 -7.26
N ASP A 70 -13.24 16.40 -7.92
CA ASP A 70 -12.19 15.44 -7.62
C ASP A 70 -10.79 16.05 -7.82
N MET A 71 -10.59 16.84 -8.89
CA MET A 71 -9.33 17.55 -9.15
C MET A 71 -9.00 18.56 -8.04
N ALA A 72 -10.00 19.32 -7.56
CA ALA A 72 -9.80 20.27 -6.47
C ALA A 72 -9.50 19.56 -5.13
N MET A 73 -10.15 18.43 -4.86
CA MET A 73 -9.86 17.60 -3.68
C MET A 73 -8.45 17.00 -3.76
N ASP A 74 -8.05 16.47 -4.92
CA ASP A 74 -6.72 15.91 -5.17
C ASP A 74 -5.63 16.97 -4.97
N ALA A 75 -5.82 18.17 -5.51
CA ALA A 75 -4.89 19.28 -5.33
C ALA A 75 -4.70 19.63 -3.84
N ALA A 76 -5.77 19.67 -3.05
CA ALA A 76 -5.68 19.92 -1.61
C ALA A 76 -4.94 18.78 -0.88
N ILE A 77 -5.22 17.52 -1.23
CA ILE A 77 -4.55 16.34 -0.67
C ILE A 77 -3.04 16.41 -0.98
N ARG A 78 -2.65 16.66 -2.22
CA ARG A 78 -1.23 16.77 -2.61
C ARG A 78 -0.53 17.95 -1.95
N ALA A 79 -1.20 19.10 -1.86
CA ALA A 79 -0.64 20.28 -1.18
C ALA A 79 -0.38 20.03 0.31
N SER A 80 -1.13 19.14 0.96
CA SER A 80 -0.87 18.72 2.35
C SER A 80 0.36 17.81 2.49
N GLY A 81 0.91 17.31 1.39
CA GLY A 81 2.00 16.33 1.38
C GLY A 81 1.55 14.93 1.76
N ALA A 82 0.26 14.61 1.63
CA ALA A 82 -0.26 13.28 1.92
C ALA A 82 0.32 12.23 0.94
N GLU A 83 0.65 11.07 1.49
CA GLU A 83 1.16 9.90 0.79
C GLU A 83 0.08 8.83 0.63
N TYR A 84 -0.89 8.82 1.55
CA TYR A 84 -2.02 7.89 1.59
C TYR A 84 -3.34 8.63 1.77
N VAL A 85 -4.43 8.00 1.31
CA VAL A 85 -5.79 8.55 1.39
C VAL A 85 -6.74 7.55 2.05
N ALA A 86 -7.33 7.92 3.18
CA ALA A 86 -8.30 7.11 3.91
C ALA A 86 -9.73 7.66 3.71
N LEU A 87 -10.62 6.88 3.11
CA LEU A 87 -12.04 7.20 2.98
C LEU A 87 -12.80 6.78 4.24
N ALA A 88 -13.12 7.75 5.11
CA ALA A 88 -13.82 7.53 6.37
C ALA A 88 -15.27 8.01 6.28
N GLY A 89 -16.11 7.23 5.58
CA GLY A 89 -17.51 7.60 5.34
C GLY A 89 -17.63 8.73 4.31
N TYR A 90 -16.83 8.67 3.24
CA TYR A 90 -16.92 9.58 2.11
C TYR A 90 -18.02 9.12 1.15
N MET A 91 -19.12 9.87 1.07
CA MET A 91 -20.37 9.46 0.42
C MET A 91 -20.49 9.91 -1.04
N ARG A 92 -19.35 10.13 -1.72
CA ARG A 92 -19.31 10.53 -3.13
C ARG A 92 -18.50 9.53 -3.93
N ILE A 93 -19.08 9.07 -5.04
CA ILE A 93 -18.37 8.25 -6.02
C ILE A 93 -17.25 9.08 -6.64
N LEU A 94 -16.03 8.56 -6.55
CA LEU A 94 -14.82 9.14 -7.13
C LEU A 94 -14.68 8.72 -8.61
N THR A 95 -14.04 9.55 -9.41
CA THR A 95 -13.65 9.21 -10.79
C THR A 95 -12.53 8.16 -10.82
N ALA A 96 -12.46 7.40 -11.91
CA ALA A 96 -11.38 6.42 -12.11
C ALA A 96 -10.00 7.10 -12.11
N GLU A 97 -9.87 8.28 -12.73
CA GLU A 97 -8.64 9.04 -12.78
C GLU A 97 -8.14 9.41 -11.37
N PHE A 98 -9.01 9.94 -10.51
CA PHE A 98 -8.68 10.23 -9.12
C PHE A 98 -8.21 8.98 -8.38
N VAL A 99 -8.95 7.86 -8.50
CA VAL A 99 -8.60 6.61 -7.82
C VAL A 99 -7.26 6.05 -8.34
N SER A 100 -7.03 6.05 -9.65
CA SER A 100 -5.79 5.56 -10.26
C SER A 100 -4.57 6.37 -9.82
N GLY A 101 -4.71 7.69 -9.61
CA GLY A 101 -3.63 8.54 -9.07
C GLY A 101 -3.19 8.17 -7.64
N TRP A 102 -3.98 7.39 -6.92
CA TRP A 102 -3.73 6.90 -5.57
C TRP A 102 -3.75 5.37 -5.46
N ALA A 103 -3.58 4.67 -6.59
CA ALA A 103 -3.57 3.21 -6.62
C ALA A 103 -2.59 2.62 -5.59
N GLY A 104 -3.04 1.62 -4.82
CA GLY A 104 -2.26 1.01 -3.75
C GLY A 104 -2.06 1.87 -2.48
N ARG A 105 -2.49 3.14 -2.49
CA ARG A 105 -2.33 4.10 -1.39
C ARG A 105 -3.65 4.69 -0.88
N MET A 106 -4.77 4.31 -1.50
CA MET A 106 -6.11 4.68 -1.07
C MET A 106 -6.85 3.48 -0.50
N LEU A 107 -7.47 3.67 0.67
CA LEU A 107 -8.20 2.62 1.38
C LEU A 107 -9.56 3.12 1.86
N ASN A 108 -10.55 2.24 1.82
CA ASN A 108 -11.92 2.52 2.25
C ASN A 108 -12.33 1.53 3.34
N ILE A 109 -13.19 2.01 4.25
CA ILE A 109 -13.89 1.17 5.21
C ILE A 109 -15.36 1.04 4.81
N HIS A 110 -15.81 -0.20 4.66
CA HIS A 110 -17.14 -0.53 4.19
C HIS A 110 -17.88 -1.39 5.22
N PRO A 111 -19.11 -1.02 5.65
CA PRO A 111 -19.84 -1.67 6.74
C PRO A 111 -20.52 -2.98 6.32
N SER A 112 -19.81 -3.84 5.61
CA SER A 112 -20.23 -5.22 5.32
C SER A 112 -19.04 -6.17 5.25
N LEU A 113 -19.31 -7.47 5.23
CA LEU A 113 -18.34 -8.50 4.88
C LEU A 113 -18.32 -8.68 3.36
N LEU A 114 -17.55 -7.85 2.65
CA LEU A 114 -17.39 -7.96 1.19
C LEU A 114 -16.96 -9.39 0.79
N PRO A 115 -17.45 -9.91 -0.36
CA PRO A 115 -18.19 -9.20 -1.40
C PRO A 115 -19.69 -9.00 -1.13
N LYS A 116 -20.23 -9.41 0.03
CA LYS A 116 -21.64 -9.19 0.35
C LYS A 116 -21.97 -7.71 0.55
N TYR A 117 -23.17 -7.31 0.09
CA TYR A 117 -23.76 -6.00 0.35
C TYR A 117 -22.87 -4.81 0.00
N LYS A 118 -22.43 -4.71 -1.26
CA LYS A 118 -21.83 -3.46 -1.80
C LYS A 118 -22.85 -2.30 -1.73
N GLY A 119 -22.35 -1.07 -1.60
CA GLY A 119 -23.18 0.13 -1.52
C GLY A 119 -23.91 0.31 -0.17
N LEU A 120 -25.13 0.86 -0.22
CA LEU A 120 -25.83 1.36 0.98
C LEU A 120 -26.67 0.29 1.70
N HIS A 121 -27.14 0.63 2.91
CA HIS A 121 -28.08 -0.16 3.74
C HIS A 121 -27.60 -1.59 4.05
N THR A 122 -26.29 -1.75 4.27
CA THR A 122 -25.66 -3.06 4.43
C THR A 122 -26.18 -3.85 5.63
N HIS A 123 -26.42 -3.19 6.76
CA HIS A 123 -26.92 -3.82 7.99
C HIS A 123 -28.35 -4.34 7.85
N GLU A 124 -29.25 -3.53 7.28
CA GLU A 124 -30.63 -3.91 7.01
C GLU A 124 -30.68 -5.13 6.07
N ARG A 125 -29.94 -5.07 4.96
CA ARG A 125 -29.86 -6.16 3.99
C ARG A 125 -29.32 -7.46 4.60
N ALA A 126 -28.34 -7.37 5.50
CA ALA A 126 -27.81 -8.55 6.20
C ALA A 126 -28.85 -9.20 7.13
N ILE A 127 -29.60 -8.38 7.88
CA ILE A 127 -30.67 -8.84 8.77
C ILE A 127 -31.81 -9.46 7.96
N GLU A 128 -32.27 -8.79 6.90
CA GLU A 128 -33.36 -9.27 6.02
C GLU A 128 -33.01 -10.59 5.32
N ALA A 129 -31.74 -10.77 4.95
CA ALA A 129 -31.25 -12.01 4.37
C ALA A 129 -31.13 -13.17 5.38
N GLY A 130 -31.33 -12.90 6.69
CA GLY A 130 -31.18 -13.89 7.74
C GLY A 130 -29.72 -14.30 8.00
N ASP A 131 -28.75 -13.44 7.68
CA ASP A 131 -27.34 -13.72 7.96
C ASP A 131 -27.11 -13.82 9.48
N SER A 132 -26.20 -14.70 9.89
CA SER A 132 -25.77 -14.80 11.30
C SER A 132 -24.79 -13.70 11.70
N HIS A 133 -24.15 -13.05 10.71
CA HIS A 133 -23.13 -12.03 10.92
C HIS A 133 -23.27 -10.91 9.89
N GLY A 134 -23.20 -9.68 10.37
CA GLY A 134 -22.76 -8.54 9.59
C GLY A 134 -21.25 -8.37 9.75
N GLY A 135 -20.75 -7.17 9.52
CA GLY A 135 -19.36 -6.85 9.81
C GLY A 135 -18.86 -5.67 9.02
N VAL A 136 -17.54 -5.56 8.96
CA VAL A 136 -16.82 -4.49 8.28
C VAL A 136 -15.68 -5.08 7.45
N THR A 137 -15.41 -4.43 6.32
CA THR A 137 -14.24 -4.68 5.48
C THR A 137 -13.43 -3.40 5.32
N VAL A 138 -12.11 -3.50 5.45
CA VAL A 138 -11.20 -2.49 4.95
C VAL A 138 -10.53 -3.04 3.70
N HIS A 139 -10.54 -2.27 2.63
CA HIS A 139 -9.99 -2.67 1.33
C HIS A 139 -9.27 -1.51 0.65
N LEU A 140 -8.37 -1.84 -0.28
CA LEU A 140 -7.82 -0.83 -1.20
C LEU A 140 -8.92 -0.37 -2.15
N VAL A 141 -8.90 0.90 -2.52
CA VAL A 141 -9.87 1.46 -3.48
C VAL A 141 -9.38 1.20 -4.89
N THR A 142 -10.28 0.67 -5.73
CA THR A 142 -10.13 0.53 -7.18
C THR A 142 -11.23 1.34 -7.88
N PRO A 143 -11.13 1.58 -9.20
CA PRO A 143 -12.20 2.26 -9.93
C PRO A 143 -13.56 1.54 -9.84
N GLU A 144 -13.54 0.23 -9.67
CA GLU A 144 -14.71 -0.61 -9.42
C GLU A 144 -15.19 -0.48 -7.98
N LEU A 145 -16.51 -0.28 -7.81
CA LEU A 145 -17.13 -0.07 -6.51
C LEU A 145 -16.93 -1.27 -5.58
N ASP A 146 -16.35 -1.01 -4.40
CA ASP A 146 -16.15 -1.95 -3.30
C ASP A 146 -15.54 -3.30 -3.76
N ASP A 147 -14.59 -3.25 -4.70
CA ASP A 147 -14.03 -4.45 -5.35
C ASP A 147 -12.52 -4.64 -5.18
N GLY A 148 -11.84 -3.67 -4.57
CA GLY A 148 -10.39 -3.75 -4.44
C GLY A 148 -9.90 -4.78 -3.42
N PRO A 149 -8.59 -5.08 -3.41
CA PRO A 149 -8.00 -6.06 -2.52
C PRO A 149 -8.35 -5.82 -1.04
N ILE A 150 -8.87 -6.86 -0.39
CA ILE A 150 -9.23 -6.83 1.03
C ILE A 150 -7.94 -6.75 1.87
N LEU A 151 -7.88 -5.75 2.75
CA LEU A 151 -6.81 -5.58 3.74
C LEU A 151 -7.16 -6.25 5.05
N GLY A 152 -8.45 -6.31 5.39
CA GLY A 152 -8.93 -7.01 6.57
C GLY A 152 -10.44 -6.97 6.70
N GLN A 153 -10.97 -7.90 7.50
CA GLN A 153 -12.40 -7.96 7.82
C GLN A 153 -12.58 -8.24 9.30
N THR A 154 -13.73 -7.84 9.85
CA THR A 154 -14.15 -8.23 11.19
C THR A 154 -15.63 -8.57 11.18
N PRO A 155 -15.99 -9.84 11.38
CA PRO A 155 -17.39 -10.25 11.50
C PRO A 155 -17.98 -9.78 12.82
N VAL A 156 -19.25 -9.38 12.79
CA VAL A 156 -20.00 -8.96 13.98
C VAL A 156 -21.30 -9.74 14.01
N ALA A 157 -21.54 -10.46 15.10
CA ALA A 157 -22.72 -11.29 15.27
C ALA A 157 -24.01 -10.46 15.18
N ILE A 158 -24.99 -10.99 14.46
CA ILE A 158 -26.38 -10.52 14.47
C ILE A 158 -27.10 -11.34 15.55
N ILE A 159 -27.66 -10.65 16.54
CA ILE A 159 -28.34 -11.27 17.68
C ILE A 159 -29.86 -11.16 17.52
N PRO A 160 -30.64 -12.07 18.13
CA PRO A 160 -32.10 -12.01 18.07
C PRO A 160 -32.64 -10.65 18.52
N GLY A 161 -33.49 -10.04 17.69
CA GLY A 161 -34.10 -8.74 17.97
C GLY A 161 -33.27 -7.53 17.53
N ASP A 162 -32.14 -7.71 16.84
CA ASP A 162 -31.41 -6.59 16.27
C ASP A 162 -32.24 -5.77 15.28
N THR A 163 -32.01 -4.47 15.34
CA THR A 163 -32.37 -3.53 14.27
C THR A 163 -31.12 -3.18 13.47
N ALA A 164 -31.30 -2.55 12.30
CA ALA A 164 -30.17 -2.03 11.54
C ALA A 164 -29.31 -1.05 12.37
N GLU A 165 -29.94 -0.26 13.26
CA GLU A 165 -29.26 0.68 14.14
C GLU A 165 -28.46 -0.02 15.26
N SER A 166 -29.02 -1.04 15.91
CA SER A 166 -28.29 -1.78 16.96
C SER A 166 -27.10 -2.55 16.38
N LEU A 167 -27.25 -3.11 15.18
CA LEU A 167 -26.16 -3.75 14.46
C LEU A 167 -25.11 -2.72 14.02
N ALA A 168 -25.52 -1.58 13.45
CA ALA A 168 -24.61 -0.50 13.06
C ALA A 168 -23.77 -0.01 14.25
N GLY A 169 -24.40 0.19 15.41
CA GLY A 169 -23.71 0.59 16.64
C GLY A 169 -22.63 -0.41 17.06
N ARG A 170 -22.88 -1.72 16.93
CA ARG A 170 -21.87 -2.75 17.21
C ARG A 170 -20.79 -2.83 16.14
N VAL A 171 -21.15 -2.73 14.85
CA VAL A 171 -20.19 -2.74 13.74
C VAL A 171 -19.26 -1.54 13.81
N LEU A 172 -19.74 -0.37 14.27
CA LEU A 172 -18.91 0.83 14.39
C LEU A 172 -17.71 0.64 15.32
N PHE A 173 -17.83 -0.15 16.40
CA PHE A 173 -16.67 -0.50 17.23
C PHE A 173 -15.64 -1.34 16.47
N ALA A 174 -16.11 -2.30 15.67
CA ALA A 174 -15.24 -3.11 14.81
C ALA A 174 -14.58 -2.25 13.73
N GLU A 175 -15.29 -1.28 13.17
CA GLU A 175 -14.76 -0.33 12.20
C GLU A 175 -13.56 0.45 12.76
N HIS A 176 -13.74 1.08 13.92
CA HIS A 176 -12.70 1.88 14.56
C HIS A 176 -11.40 1.10 14.79
N GLN A 177 -11.51 -0.16 15.22
CA GLN A 177 -10.33 -1.00 15.49
C GLN A 177 -9.69 -1.50 14.19
N LEU A 178 -10.51 -2.00 13.26
CA LEU A 178 -10.02 -2.57 12.01
C LEU A 178 -9.34 -1.50 11.16
N TYR A 179 -9.88 -0.29 11.11
CA TYR A 179 -9.38 0.74 10.21
C TYR A 179 -7.95 1.16 10.56
N ALA A 180 -7.70 1.49 11.83
CA ALA A 180 -6.40 1.91 12.30
C ALA A 180 -5.35 0.79 12.13
N ARG A 181 -5.72 -0.47 12.38
CA ARG A 181 -4.85 -1.62 12.17
C ARG A 181 -4.48 -1.80 10.70
N CYS A 182 -5.46 -1.82 9.81
CA CYS A 182 -5.21 -1.99 8.38
C CYS A 182 -4.40 -0.83 7.79
N LEU A 183 -4.64 0.41 8.24
CA LEU A 183 -3.81 1.55 7.83
C LEU A 183 -2.37 1.39 8.32
N THR A 184 -2.16 1.03 9.59
CA THR A 184 -0.85 0.73 10.18
C THR A 184 -0.09 -0.33 9.38
N GLU A 185 -0.76 -1.45 9.06
CA GLU A 185 -0.17 -2.50 8.24
C GLU A 185 0.18 -2.01 6.83
N LEU A 186 -0.72 -1.26 6.19
CA LEU A 186 -0.51 -0.75 4.83
C LEU A 186 0.70 0.20 4.75
N VAL A 187 0.79 1.18 5.64
CA VAL A 187 1.86 2.19 5.59
C VAL A 187 3.22 1.64 6.01
N THR A 188 3.25 0.48 6.69
CA THR A 188 4.50 -0.17 7.10
C THR A 188 5.00 -1.21 6.11
N ARG A 189 4.17 -1.67 5.16
CA ARG A 189 4.55 -2.66 4.11
C ARG A 189 5.87 -2.34 3.40
N PRO A 190 6.15 -1.09 2.96
CA PRO A 190 7.40 -0.77 2.27
C PRO A 190 8.67 -1.02 3.10
N TYR A 191 8.55 -1.23 4.41
CA TYR A 191 9.66 -1.44 5.33
C TYR A 191 9.73 -2.88 5.86
N ARG A 192 8.80 -3.74 5.45
CA ARG A 192 8.64 -5.11 5.94
C ARG A 192 9.33 -6.11 5.02
N ALA A 193 10.22 -6.92 5.58
CA ALA A 193 11.00 -7.89 4.82
C ALA A 193 10.13 -8.91 4.07
N ASP A 194 9.06 -9.41 4.71
CA ASP A 194 8.14 -10.37 4.11
C ASP A 194 7.42 -9.80 2.89
N TRP A 195 6.97 -8.55 2.97
CA TRP A 195 6.32 -7.86 1.85
C TRP A 195 7.29 -7.55 0.72
N LEU A 196 8.48 -7.03 1.04
CA LEU A 196 9.53 -6.73 0.06
C LEU A 196 10.01 -8.00 -0.66
N LEU A 197 10.20 -9.09 0.07
CA LEU A 197 10.57 -10.39 -0.49
C LEU A 197 9.49 -10.89 -1.45
N ALA A 198 8.21 -10.78 -1.10
CA ALA A 198 7.12 -11.19 -1.97
C ALA A 198 7.12 -10.39 -3.28
N ARG A 199 7.34 -9.07 -3.22
CA ARG A 199 7.43 -8.22 -4.42
C ARG A 199 8.62 -8.56 -5.31
N VAL A 200 9.81 -8.75 -4.73
CA VAL A 200 10.99 -9.17 -5.49
C VAL A 200 10.78 -10.56 -6.09
N SER A 201 10.15 -11.49 -5.36
CA SER A 201 9.86 -12.84 -5.84
C SER A 201 8.94 -12.83 -7.06
N GLU A 202 7.93 -11.96 -7.08
CA GLU A 202 7.02 -11.78 -8.21
C GLU A 202 7.78 -11.31 -9.46
N LEU A 203 8.62 -10.28 -9.32
CA LEU A 203 9.45 -9.76 -10.42
C LEU A 203 10.45 -10.81 -10.93
N ALA A 204 11.12 -11.53 -10.02
CA ALA A 204 12.06 -12.57 -10.40
C ALA A 204 11.37 -13.75 -11.10
N ALA A 205 10.15 -14.12 -10.68
CA ALA A 205 9.38 -15.20 -11.29
C ALA A 205 8.90 -14.87 -12.73
N ALA A 206 8.83 -13.59 -13.10
CA ALA A 206 8.54 -13.16 -14.47
C ALA A 206 9.69 -13.43 -15.44
N LEU A 207 10.91 -13.64 -14.95
CA LEU A 207 12.08 -13.91 -15.79
C LEU A 207 12.12 -15.39 -16.26
N PRO A 208 12.65 -15.68 -17.46
CA PRO A 208 12.67 -17.04 -17.99
C PRO A 208 13.55 -18.01 -17.18
N GLU A 209 13.04 -19.22 -17.01
CA GLU A 209 13.75 -20.35 -16.37
C GLU A 209 14.35 -20.01 -15.01
N VAL A 210 13.67 -19.21 -14.19
CA VAL A 210 14.08 -18.91 -12.82
C VAL A 210 13.71 -20.03 -11.85
N GLU A 211 14.56 -20.20 -10.84
CA GLU A 211 14.37 -21.05 -9.68
C GLU A 211 14.70 -20.27 -8.41
N ALA A 212 13.76 -20.25 -7.46
CA ALA A 212 13.96 -19.68 -6.13
C ALA A 212 14.54 -20.75 -5.19
N ARG A 213 15.62 -20.43 -4.48
CA ARG A 213 16.29 -21.33 -3.54
C ARG A 213 16.84 -20.54 -2.36
N GLU A 214 17.02 -21.20 -1.23
CA GLU A 214 17.77 -20.62 -0.12
C GLU A 214 19.28 -20.78 -0.35
N SER A 215 20.05 -19.75 -0.03
CA SER A 215 21.51 -19.78 0.00
C SER A 215 22.00 -19.16 1.30
N HIS A 216 22.67 -19.96 2.14
CA HIS A 216 23.23 -19.50 3.42
C HIS A 216 22.21 -18.79 4.33
N GLY A 217 20.96 -19.24 4.35
CA GLY A 217 19.89 -18.63 5.16
C GLY A 217 19.16 -17.47 4.48
N SER A 218 19.57 -17.08 3.27
CA SER A 218 18.95 -15.98 2.53
C SER A 218 18.20 -16.47 1.30
N PRO A 219 16.99 -15.94 1.01
CA PRO A 219 16.31 -16.21 -0.26
C PRO A 219 17.17 -15.74 -1.45
N ALA A 220 17.23 -16.56 -2.50
CA ALA A 220 18.05 -16.29 -3.68
C ALA A 220 17.37 -16.81 -4.94
N TRP A 221 17.75 -16.25 -6.09
CA TRP A 221 17.24 -16.65 -7.39
C TRP A 221 18.38 -17.02 -8.33
N SER A 222 18.22 -18.16 -8.99
CA SER A 222 19.12 -18.69 -10.01
C SER A 222 18.37 -19.04 -11.27
N ILE A 223 19.13 -19.22 -12.35
CA ILE A 223 18.60 -19.95 -13.51
C ILE A 223 18.48 -21.42 -13.12
N LYS A 224 17.46 -22.12 -13.60
CA LYS A 224 17.24 -23.56 -13.35
C LYS A 224 18.52 -24.35 -13.66
N GLY A 225 19.07 -25.00 -12.63
CA GLY A 225 20.34 -25.74 -12.73
C GLY A 225 21.58 -24.89 -13.05
N GLY A 226 21.48 -23.57 -12.95
CA GLY A 226 22.49 -22.60 -13.36
C GLY A 226 23.01 -21.74 -12.21
N LYS A 227 23.54 -20.55 -12.58
CA LYS A 227 24.14 -19.61 -11.63
C LYS A 227 23.07 -18.73 -10.98
N PHE A 228 23.35 -18.30 -9.75
CA PHE A 228 22.59 -17.25 -9.08
C PHE A 228 22.78 -15.90 -9.79
N PHE A 229 21.70 -15.13 -9.85
CA PHE A 229 21.66 -13.77 -10.36
C PHE A 229 21.12 -12.77 -9.34
N ALA A 230 20.46 -13.22 -8.26
CA ALA A 230 19.98 -12.32 -7.23
C ALA A 230 19.97 -12.98 -5.85
N TYR A 231 20.18 -12.18 -4.82
CA TYR A 231 19.99 -12.57 -3.41
C TYR A 231 19.14 -11.52 -2.71
N PHE A 232 18.23 -11.96 -1.85
CA PHE A 232 17.52 -11.09 -0.94
C PHE A 232 18.29 -11.01 0.37
N ASN A 233 18.53 -9.79 0.84
CA ASN A 233 19.08 -9.57 2.15
C ASN A 233 18.01 -8.95 3.05
N ASP A 234 17.63 -9.66 4.11
CA ASP A 234 16.68 -9.21 5.12
C ASP A 234 17.36 -8.67 6.39
N ARG A 235 18.61 -8.18 6.25
CA ARG A 235 19.57 -7.86 7.34
C ARG A 235 20.25 -9.08 7.95
N HIS A 236 20.20 -10.21 7.25
CA HIS A 236 21.04 -11.37 7.57
C HIS A 236 22.50 -10.93 7.69
N HIS A 237 23.20 -11.36 8.73
CA HIS A 237 24.58 -10.95 9.08
C HIS A 237 24.78 -9.52 9.60
N GLY A 238 23.72 -8.81 10.04
CA GLY A 238 23.85 -7.51 10.69
C GLY A 238 24.03 -6.34 9.72
N GLU A 239 23.70 -6.55 8.44
CA GLU A 239 23.60 -5.46 7.47
C GLU A 239 22.46 -4.49 7.85
N GLN A 240 22.62 -3.21 7.52
CA GLN A 240 21.68 -2.16 7.97
C GLN A 240 20.38 -2.15 7.17
N HIS A 241 20.42 -2.63 5.93
CA HIS A 241 19.35 -2.48 4.95
C HIS A 241 18.68 -3.82 4.62
N ILE A 242 17.37 -3.76 4.34
CA ILE A 242 16.71 -4.82 3.57
C ILE A 242 16.98 -4.49 2.11
N ALA A 243 17.55 -5.41 1.36
CA ALA A 243 18.10 -5.11 0.05
C ALA A 243 17.96 -6.26 -0.93
N LEU A 244 18.01 -5.92 -2.22
CA LEU A 244 18.23 -6.84 -3.30
C LEU A 244 19.69 -6.76 -3.75
N LEU A 245 20.40 -7.87 -3.73
CA LEU A 245 21.75 -7.97 -4.27
C LEU A 245 21.69 -8.40 -5.74
N VAL A 246 22.26 -7.59 -6.62
CA VAL A 246 22.32 -7.83 -8.08
C VAL A 246 23.75 -7.75 -8.61
N LYS A 247 24.01 -8.43 -9.73
CA LYS A 247 25.29 -8.33 -10.43
C LYS A 247 25.39 -7.04 -11.22
N THR A 248 26.56 -6.43 -11.16
CA THR A 248 26.99 -5.39 -12.09
C THR A 248 27.98 -5.98 -13.10
N SER A 249 28.35 -5.21 -14.11
CA SER A 249 29.39 -5.57 -15.09
C SER A 249 30.80 -5.65 -14.48
N GLY A 250 31.01 -5.07 -13.30
CA GLY A 250 32.28 -5.08 -12.59
C GLY A 250 32.32 -4.06 -11.46
N GLN A 251 33.45 -3.98 -10.75
CA GLN A 251 33.57 -3.08 -9.60
C GLN A 251 33.40 -1.60 -9.96
N ASP A 252 33.80 -1.18 -11.16
CA ASP A 252 33.69 0.22 -11.58
C ASP A 252 32.24 0.67 -11.72
N GLU A 253 31.37 -0.16 -12.30
CA GLU A 253 29.93 0.15 -12.39
C GLU A 253 29.29 0.14 -11.00
N MET A 254 29.62 -0.84 -10.17
CA MET A 254 29.13 -0.88 -8.78
C MET A 254 29.53 0.39 -8.02
N ASN A 255 30.79 0.84 -8.13
CA ASN A 255 31.25 2.05 -7.47
C ASN A 255 30.54 3.29 -8.02
N ALA A 256 30.36 3.39 -9.34
CA ALA A 256 29.66 4.51 -9.95
C ALA A 256 28.20 4.62 -9.47
N LEU A 257 27.50 3.50 -9.27
CA LEU A 257 26.13 3.50 -8.72
C LEU A 257 26.11 4.00 -7.27
N ILE A 258 27.03 3.52 -6.44
CA ILE A 258 27.13 3.90 -5.02
C ILE A 258 27.51 5.37 -4.88
N ASP A 259 28.46 5.85 -5.70
CA ASP A 259 28.91 7.24 -5.67
C ASP A 259 27.81 8.19 -6.18
N ALA A 260 27.00 7.75 -7.14
CA ALA A 260 25.88 8.53 -7.67
C ALA A 260 24.72 8.64 -6.69
N ASP A 261 24.39 7.53 -6.00
CA ASP A 261 23.27 7.50 -5.05
C ASP A 261 23.51 6.50 -3.90
N PRO A 262 24.18 6.93 -2.82
CA PRO A 262 24.46 6.09 -1.66
C PRO A 262 23.22 5.83 -0.79
N GLU A 263 22.09 6.50 -1.03
CA GLU A 263 20.81 6.22 -0.35
C GLU A 263 20.02 5.09 -1.02
N VAL A 264 20.36 4.77 -2.26
CA VAL A 264 19.79 3.66 -3.05
C VAL A 264 20.74 2.46 -3.08
N TRP A 265 22.05 2.71 -3.19
CA TRP A 265 23.05 1.68 -3.44
C TRP A 265 24.07 1.58 -2.32
N PHE A 266 24.48 0.35 -2.02
CA PHE A 266 25.62 0.10 -1.14
C PHE A 266 26.45 -1.09 -1.61
N ARG A 267 27.67 -1.18 -1.06
CA ARG A 267 28.57 -2.31 -1.27
C ARG A 267 28.26 -3.41 -0.24
N PRO A 268 27.75 -4.59 -0.65
CA PRO A 268 27.51 -5.72 0.26
C PRO A 268 28.84 -6.24 0.84
N ALA A 269 28.85 -6.64 2.11
CA ALA A 269 30.08 -7.03 2.79
C ALA A 269 30.75 -8.27 2.16
N TYR A 270 29.95 -9.29 1.81
CA TYR A 270 30.46 -10.56 1.30
C TYR A 270 30.51 -10.64 -0.24
N TYR A 271 29.60 -9.94 -0.92
CA TYR A 271 29.46 -10.04 -2.38
C TYR A 271 30.10 -8.88 -3.15
N GLY A 272 30.41 -7.76 -2.48
CA GLY A 272 30.93 -6.55 -3.12
C GLY A 272 32.27 -6.77 -3.83
N ALA A 273 33.16 -7.62 -3.28
CA ALA A 273 34.43 -7.94 -3.93
C ALA A 273 34.26 -8.63 -5.30
N SER A 274 33.13 -9.31 -5.51
CA SER A 274 32.77 -9.99 -6.77
C SER A 274 31.88 -9.14 -7.69
N GLY A 275 31.76 -7.83 -7.44
CA GLY A 275 31.00 -6.90 -8.30
C GLY A 275 29.48 -6.98 -8.13
N TRP A 276 28.99 -7.40 -6.97
CA TRP A 276 27.57 -7.32 -6.64
C TRP A 276 27.25 -6.03 -5.92
N ALA A 277 26.21 -5.32 -6.36
CA ALA A 277 25.69 -4.13 -5.70
C ALA A 277 24.45 -4.50 -4.87
N GLY A 278 24.28 -3.84 -3.73
CA GLY A 278 23.05 -3.92 -2.93
C GLY A 278 22.14 -2.74 -3.24
N LEU A 279 20.93 -3.03 -3.73
CA LEU A 279 19.85 -2.08 -3.94
C LEU A 279 18.95 -2.05 -2.70
N ILE A 280 18.89 -0.92 -2.00
CA ILE A 280 18.16 -0.75 -0.74
C ILE A 280 16.65 -0.71 -1.01
N LEU A 281 15.91 -1.59 -0.34
CA LEU A 281 14.47 -1.78 -0.54
C LEU A 281 13.59 -1.25 0.60
N ASN A 282 14.11 -1.08 1.82
CA ASN A 282 13.31 -0.59 2.95
C ASN A 282 13.16 0.94 2.95
N ARG A 283 12.63 1.48 1.85
CA ARG A 283 12.43 2.92 1.59
C ARG A 283 11.01 3.14 1.02
N ALA A 284 10.42 4.30 1.25
CA ALA A 284 9.08 4.59 0.73
C ALA A 284 9.06 4.84 -0.80
N ASP A 285 10.18 5.32 -1.33
CA ASP A 285 10.39 5.80 -2.69
C ASP A 285 11.08 4.76 -3.58
N VAL A 286 10.92 3.46 -3.28
CA VAL A 286 11.46 2.40 -4.14
C VAL A 286 10.84 2.48 -5.52
N ASP A 287 11.68 2.71 -6.52
CA ASP A 287 11.35 2.57 -7.93
C ASP A 287 11.36 1.08 -8.31
N TRP A 288 10.16 0.51 -8.43
CA TRP A 288 10.00 -0.92 -8.76
C TRP A 288 10.35 -1.25 -10.21
N ASP A 289 10.32 -0.27 -11.12
CA ASP A 289 10.78 -0.46 -12.50
C ASP A 289 12.30 -0.57 -12.50
N GLN A 290 13.01 0.27 -11.73
CA GLN A 290 14.45 0.13 -11.51
C GLN A 290 14.80 -1.24 -10.90
N VAL A 291 14.06 -1.71 -9.89
CA VAL A 291 14.27 -3.04 -9.29
C VAL A 291 14.11 -4.14 -10.36
N SER A 292 13.05 -4.07 -11.16
CA SER A 292 12.78 -5.02 -12.25
C SER A 292 13.90 -5.02 -13.30
N ASP A 293 14.34 -3.84 -13.75
CA ASP A 293 15.41 -3.68 -14.72
C ASP A 293 16.72 -4.27 -14.23
N TRP A 294 17.07 -4.03 -12.96
CA TRP A 294 18.29 -4.58 -12.38
C TRP A 294 18.23 -6.10 -12.17
N LEU A 295 17.06 -6.65 -11.81
CA LEU A 295 16.85 -8.10 -11.81
C LEU A 295 17.10 -8.68 -13.21
N ALA A 296 16.49 -8.09 -14.24
CA ALA A 296 16.62 -8.54 -15.62
C ALA A 296 18.06 -8.43 -16.14
N ARG A 297 18.76 -7.32 -15.85
CA ARG A 297 20.17 -7.12 -16.21
C ARG A 297 21.07 -8.14 -15.52
N SER A 298 20.87 -8.35 -14.23
CA SER A 298 21.64 -9.33 -13.47
C SER A 298 21.39 -10.75 -13.99
N TRP A 299 20.14 -11.11 -14.28
CA TRP A 299 19.79 -12.38 -14.91
C TRP A 299 20.47 -12.55 -16.28
N ARG A 300 20.42 -11.52 -17.16
CA ARG A 300 21.05 -11.55 -18.49
C ARG A 300 22.57 -11.80 -18.40
N SER A 301 23.22 -11.31 -17.35
CA SER A 301 24.67 -11.50 -17.14
C SER A 301 25.10 -12.96 -16.92
N VAL A 302 24.17 -13.84 -16.50
CA VAL A 302 24.43 -15.26 -16.27
C VAL A 302 23.60 -16.18 -17.17
N ALA A 303 22.66 -15.62 -17.93
CA ALA A 303 21.77 -16.38 -18.79
C ALA A 303 22.50 -17.07 -19.96
N PRO A 304 22.21 -18.36 -20.23
CA PRO A 304 22.63 -18.99 -21.47
C PRO A 304 22.14 -18.19 -22.68
N LYS A 305 22.96 -18.10 -23.73
CA LYS A 305 22.65 -17.37 -24.98
C LYS A 305 21.31 -17.76 -25.61
N ARG A 306 20.82 -18.98 -25.37
CA ARG A 306 19.51 -19.44 -25.86
C ARG A 306 18.37 -18.61 -25.27
N LEU A 307 18.45 -18.25 -23.98
CA LEU A 307 17.40 -17.53 -23.27
C LEU A 307 17.43 -16.03 -23.53
N THR A 308 18.62 -15.43 -23.62
CA THR A 308 18.74 -14.00 -23.93
C THR A 308 18.20 -13.67 -25.31
N ARG A 309 18.50 -14.51 -26.32
CA ARG A 309 17.95 -14.36 -27.68
C ARG A 309 16.42 -14.40 -27.73
N LEU A 310 15.76 -15.16 -26.86
CA LEU A 310 14.30 -15.21 -26.82
C LEU A 310 13.70 -13.90 -26.28
N MET A 311 14.35 -13.30 -25.28
CA MET A 311 13.94 -11.98 -24.76
C MET A 311 14.22 -10.88 -25.78
N ASP A 312 15.38 -10.88 -26.43
CA ASP A 312 15.73 -9.85 -27.42
C ASP A 312 14.77 -9.83 -28.62
N VAL A 313 14.19 -10.99 -28.97
CA VAL A 313 13.14 -11.09 -30.00
C VAL A 313 11.80 -10.58 -29.46
N ALA A 314 11.44 -10.89 -28.21
CA ALA A 314 10.22 -10.39 -27.59
C ALA A 314 10.23 -8.86 -27.41
N ASP A 315 11.39 -8.26 -27.13
CA ASP A 315 11.56 -6.81 -26.98
C ASP A 315 11.49 -6.04 -28.33
N GLN A 316 11.47 -6.75 -29.47
CA GLN A 316 11.39 -6.17 -30.83
C GLN A 316 9.97 -6.13 -31.41
N PHE A 317 8.97 -6.65 -30.69
CA PHE A 317 7.55 -6.68 -31.09
C PHE A 317 6.68 -5.91 -30.09
#